data_AF-A0A3P8RLD3-F1
#
_entry.id   AF-A0A3P8RLD3-F1
#
_cell.length_a   1.000
_cell.length_b   1.000
_cell.length_c   1.000
_cell.angle_alpha   90.00
_cell.angle_beta   90.00
_cell.angle_gamma   90.00
#
_symmetry.space_group_name_H-M   'P 1'
#
loop_
_entity.id
_entity.type
_entity.pdbx_description
1 polymer ?
#
loop_
_entity_poly.entity_id
_entity_poly.type
_entity_poly.pdbx_seq_one_letter_code
_entity_poly.pdbx_strand_id
1 'polypeptide(L)'
;MGIYLVVTIKPGLVLVWDKKTSLFITISSQFQGQVCGLCGNYDGNSRNDFTTRSQEKVEDVLQFGNSWKVSGSCPNAVLVSDPCTSNGYRAAWSQKQCSIITSTTFQSCHSQVDPGPYYDSCVRDSCACDNGGDCECLCTAVAAYAKACNQAGACIKWRTPNLCPVFCDYYNSPGGCEWHYKPCGANCMKTCRNPSGNCSVLITDLEGTLAFSM
;
A
#
# COMPACT_ATOMS: atom_id res chain seq x y z
N MET A 1 11.33 3.49 -7.80
CA MET A 1 12.07 3.73 -6.55
C MET A 1 11.82 2.54 -5.65
N GLY A 2 12.85 1.82 -5.25
CA GLY A 2 12.68 0.54 -4.56
C GLY A 2 11.83 -0.43 -5.40
N ILE A 3 10.88 -1.10 -4.75
CA ILE A 3 9.96 -2.04 -5.43
C ILE A 3 8.80 -1.34 -6.19
N TYR A 4 8.69 -0.02 -6.10
CA TYR A 4 7.57 0.75 -6.65
C TYR A 4 7.90 1.49 -7.95
N LEU A 5 6.87 1.71 -8.77
CA LEU A 5 6.85 2.75 -9.79
C LEU A 5 6.28 4.04 -9.20
N VAL A 6 6.97 5.16 -9.41
CA VAL A 6 6.55 6.49 -8.94
C VAL A 6 6.33 7.38 -10.15
N VAL A 7 5.16 7.98 -10.26
CA VAL A 7 4.77 8.86 -11.36
C VAL A 7 4.28 10.18 -10.78
N THR A 8 4.93 11.28 -11.15
CA THR A 8 4.39 12.63 -10.90
C THR A 8 3.45 12.96 -12.04
N ILE A 9 2.15 13.02 -11.77
CA ILE A 9 1.14 13.31 -12.79
C ILE A 9 1.17 14.80 -13.14
N LYS A 10 1.20 15.65 -12.11
CA LYS A 10 1.35 17.10 -12.19
C LYS A 10 1.94 17.62 -10.87
N PRO A 11 2.44 18.87 -10.80
CA PRO A 11 2.90 19.45 -9.54
C PRO A 11 1.84 19.31 -8.44
N GLY A 12 2.23 18.72 -7.32
CA GLY A 12 1.32 18.48 -6.19
C GLY A 12 0.51 17.17 -6.24
N LEU A 13 0.66 16.31 -7.27
CA LEU A 13 -0.04 15.03 -7.40
C LEU A 13 0.92 13.92 -7.83
N VAL A 14 1.12 12.94 -6.95
CA VAL A 14 2.02 11.80 -7.14
C VAL A 14 1.26 10.49 -7.00
N LEU A 15 1.58 9.56 -7.88
CA LEU A 15 1.11 8.19 -7.88
C LEU A 15 2.28 7.25 -7.54
N VAL A 16 2.07 6.35 -6.58
CA VAL A 16 3.00 5.26 -6.26
C VAL A 16 2.28 3.94 -6.46
N TRP A 17 2.83 3.08 -7.31
CA TRP A 17 2.26 1.77 -7.64
C TRP A 17 3.27 0.66 -7.37
N ASP A 18 2.84 -0.41 -6.72
CA ASP A 18 3.67 -1.58 -6.39
C ASP A 18 3.88 -2.53 -7.59
N LYS A 19 3.36 -2.18 -8.77
CA LYS A 19 3.32 -3.00 -9.99
C LYS A 19 2.40 -4.21 -9.89
N LYS A 20 1.55 -4.26 -8.87
CA LYS A 20 0.56 -5.29 -8.57
C LYS A 20 -0.78 -4.60 -8.33
N THR A 21 -1.29 -4.65 -7.10
CA THR A 21 -2.64 -4.19 -6.75
C THR A 21 -2.65 -2.97 -5.84
N SER A 22 -1.52 -2.56 -5.25
CA SER A 22 -1.47 -1.41 -4.33
C SER A 22 -1.18 -0.11 -5.07
N LEU A 23 -2.10 0.83 -4.95
CA LEU A 23 -1.98 2.19 -5.49
C LEU A 23 -2.05 3.21 -4.36
N PHE A 24 -1.07 4.10 -4.29
CA PHE A 24 -1.04 5.19 -3.31
C PHE A 24 -1.05 6.52 -4.06
N ILE A 25 -2.06 7.34 -3.78
CA ILE A 25 -2.19 8.68 -4.34
C ILE A 25 -1.82 9.67 -3.24
N THR A 26 -0.83 10.51 -3.50
CA THR A 26 -0.42 11.58 -2.59
C THR A 26 -0.66 12.92 -3.28
N ILE A 27 -1.48 13.76 -2.65
CA ILE A 27 -1.81 15.09 -3.12
C ILE A 27 -1.38 16.14 -2.10
N SER A 28 -0.91 17.28 -2.59
CA SER A 28 -0.61 18.44 -1.75
C SER A 28 -1.88 19.11 -1.24
N SER A 29 -1.78 19.82 -0.12
CA SER A 29 -2.89 20.57 0.51
C SER A 29 -3.57 21.60 -0.41
N GLN A 30 -2.94 22.02 -1.51
CA GLN A 30 -3.58 22.87 -2.51
C GLN A 30 -4.84 22.25 -3.16
N PHE A 31 -5.01 20.92 -3.06
CA PHE A 31 -6.18 20.19 -3.54
C PHE A 31 -7.24 19.91 -2.45
N GLN A 32 -7.04 20.42 -1.23
CA GLN A 32 -7.96 20.20 -0.10
C GLN A 32 -9.36 20.71 -0.45
N GLY A 33 -10.38 19.85 -0.30
CA GLY A 33 -11.77 20.15 -0.65
C GLY A 33 -12.05 20.35 -2.15
N GLN A 34 -11.09 20.08 -3.03
CA GLN A 34 -11.22 20.26 -4.49
C GLN A 34 -11.27 18.93 -5.26
N VAL A 35 -11.26 17.81 -4.55
CA VAL A 35 -11.32 16.47 -5.13
C VAL A 35 -12.62 15.79 -4.73
N CYS A 36 -12.96 14.74 -5.47
CA CYS A 36 -14.08 13.86 -5.19
C CYS A 36 -13.78 12.48 -5.78
N GLY A 37 -14.52 11.47 -5.34
CA GLY A 37 -14.36 10.10 -5.82
C GLY A 37 -14.31 9.10 -4.68
N LEU A 38 -13.82 7.90 -4.99
CA LEU A 38 -13.71 6.80 -4.02
C LEU A 38 -12.72 7.09 -2.87
N CYS A 39 -11.80 8.05 -3.05
CA CYS A 39 -10.86 8.49 -2.02
C CYS A 39 -11.39 9.67 -1.17
N GLY A 40 -12.70 9.97 -1.25
CA GLY A 40 -13.30 11.07 -0.52
C GLY A 40 -13.06 12.43 -1.15
N ASN A 41 -13.23 13.49 -0.34
CA ASN A 41 -13.12 14.89 -0.80
C ASN A 41 -11.89 15.63 -0.27
N TYR A 42 -11.09 14.97 0.58
CA TYR A 42 -9.88 15.52 1.19
C TYR A 42 -10.13 16.88 1.86
N ASP A 43 -11.20 17.04 2.65
CA ASP A 43 -11.46 18.27 3.42
C ASP A 43 -11.01 18.17 4.90
N GLY A 44 -10.65 16.96 5.36
CA GLY A 44 -10.25 16.66 6.73
C GLY A 44 -11.38 16.11 7.60
N ASN A 45 -12.57 15.89 7.05
CA ASN A 45 -13.74 15.35 7.75
C ASN A 45 -14.21 14.02 7.16
N SER A 46 -13.76 12.91 7.76
CA SER A 46 -14.12 11.56 7.28
C SER A 46 -15.61 11.23 7.30
N ARG A 47 -16.45 12.00 8.02
CA ARG A 47 -17.90 11.77 8.08
C ARG A 47 -18.63 12.11 6.79
N ASN A 48 -18.00 12.83 5.86
CA ASN A 48 -18.62 13.19 4.59
C ASN A 48 -17.91 12.59 3.37
N ASP A 49 -16.92 11.72 3.57
CA ASP A 49 -16.16 11.12 2.46
C ASP A 49 -17.03 10.22 1.58
N PHE A 50 -18.10 9.64 2.13
CA PHE A 50 -19.12 8.92 1.36
C PHE A 50 -20.11 9.90 0.71
N THR A 51 -19.59 10.79 -0.12
CA THR A 51 -20.37 11.67 -0.99
C THR A 51 -20.47 11.08 -2.40
N THR A 52 -21.69 10.91 -2.90
CA THR A 52 -21.96 10.34 -4.22
C THR A 52 -21.63 11.31 -5.35
N ARG A 53 -21.62 10.82 -6.60
CA ARG A 53 -21.46 11.66 -7.80
C ARG A 53 -22.53 12.76 -7.93
N SER A 54 -23.73 12.58 -7.35
CA SER A 54 -24.81 13.57 -7.30
C SER A 54 -24.73 14.50 -6.09
N GLN A 55 -23.60 14.51 -5.36
CA GLN A 55 -23.35 15.34 -4.17
C GLN A 55 -24.22 15.00 -2.96
N GLU A 56 -24.80 13.79 -2.93
CA GLU A 56 -25.54 13.28 -1.79
C GLU A 56 -24.60 12.59 -0.80
N LYS A 57 -24.77 12.84 0.49
CA LYS A 57 -24.02 12.14 1.55
C LYS A 57 -24.79 10.90 1.96
N VAL A 58 -24.12 9.76 1.94
CA VAL A 58 -24.75 8.46 2.20
C VAL A 58 -23.96 7.68 3.24
N GLU A 59 -24.63 6.80 3.97
CA GLU A 59 -23.98 5.90 4.92
C GLU A 59 -23.65 4.53 4.28
N ASP A 60 -24.42 4.13 3.27
CA ASP A 60 -24.26 2.85 2.60
C ASP A 60 -23.07 2.85 1.61
N VAL A 61 -22.10 1.99 1.88
CA VAL A 61 -20.86 1.89 1.07
C VAL A 61 -21.13 1.42 -0.35
N LEU A 62 -22.16 0.59 -0.57
CA LEU A 62 -22.52 0.13 -1.93
C LEU A 62 -23.16 1.26 -2.73
N GLN A 63 -24.04 2.05 -2.13
CA GLN A 63 -24.63 3.25 -2.75
C GLN A 63 -23.53 4.23 -3.12
N PHE A 64 -22.60 4.50 -2.20
CA PHE A 64 -21.43 5.34 -2.45
C PHE A 64 -20.59 4.80 -3.62
N GLY A 65 -20.10 3.56 -3.54
CA GLY A 65 -19.20 2.97 -4.52
C GLY A 65 -19.83 2.85 -5.91
N ASN A 66 -21.10 2.43 -5.99
CA ASN A 66 -21.83 2.29 -7.25
C ASN A 66 -22.11 3.64 -7.93
N SER A 67 -22.22 4.74 -7.17
CA SER A 67 -22.40 6.08 -7.75
C SER A 67 -21.17 6.57 -8.55
N TRP A 68 -19.99 6.00 -8.26
CA TRP A 68 -18.73 6.39 -8.89
C TRP A 68 -18.37 5.59 -10.15
N LYS A 69 -19.19 4.60 -10.55
CA LYS A 69 -18.96 3.85 -11.79
C LYS A 69 -18.85 4.77 -13.00
N VAL A 70 -17.90 4.46 -13.90
CA VAL A 70 -17.67 5.27 -15.10
C VAL A 70 -18.69 4.96 -16.18
N SER A 71 -18.98 3.68 -16.40
CA SER A 71 -19.98 3.23 -17.38
C SER A 71 -21.29 2.87 -16.70
N GLY A 72 -22.40 3.35 -17.25
CA GLY A 72 -23.75 2.95 -16.83
C GLY A 72 -24.04 1.45 -17.05
N SER A 73 -23.34 0.82 -17.99
CA SER A 73 -23.48 -0.62 -18.29
C SER A 73 -22.84 -1.53 -17.25
N CYS A 74 -21.96 -1.00 -16.38
CA CYS A 74 -21.38 -1.80 -15.32
C CYS A 74 -22.47 -2.20 -14.30
N PRO A 75 -22.52 -3.49 -13.91
CA PRO A 75 -23.43 -3.95 -12.88
C PRO A 75 -23.09 -3.28 -11.56
N ASN A 76 -24.09 -3.14 -10.70
CA ASN A 76 -23.85 -2.66 -9.34
C ASN A 76 -23.10 -3.74 -8.55
N ALA A 77 -22.10 -3.31 -7.78
CA ALA A 77 -21.43 -4.13 -6.80
C ALA A 77 -22.42 -4.60 -5.73
N VAL A 78 -22.21 -5.82 -5.25
CA VAL A 78 -22.93 -6.43 -4.14
C VAL A 78 -21.96 -6.73 -3.01
N LEU A 79 -22.46 -6.88 -1.79
CA LEU A 79 -21.62 -7.31 -0.67
C LEU A 79 -21.09 -8.71 -0.96
N VAL A 80 -19.76 -8.81 -1.05
CA VAL A 80 -19.07 -10.08 -1.23
C VAL A 80 -19.04 -10.80 0.12
N SER A 81 -19.46 -12.07 0.13
CA SER A 81 -19.32 -12.93 1.30
C SER A 81 -17.87 -13.00 1.75
N ASP A 82 -17.63 -13.18 3.05
CA ASP A 82 -16.28 -13.34 3.57
C ASP A 82 -15.54 -14.50 2.84
N PRO A 83 -14.43 -14.24 2.13
CA PRO A 83 -13.67 -15.26 1.42
C PRO A 83 -13.19 -16.37 2.33
N CYS A 84 -12.93 -16.10 3.62
CA CYS A 84 -12.54 -17.14 4.56
C CYS A 84 -13.71 -18.06 4.95
N THR A 85 -14.96 -17.63 4.75
CA THR A 85 -16.13 -18.50 4.93
C THR A 85 -16.31 -19.42 3.73
N SER A 86 -16.17 -18.91 2.50
CA SER A 86 -16.25 -19.73 1.29
C SER A 86 -15.04 -20.65 1.12
N ASN A 87 -13.85 -20.16 1.46
CA ASN A 87 -12.57 -20.88 1.38
C ASN A 87 -12.04 -21.26 2.77
N GLY A 88 -12.88 -21.90 3.59
CA GLY A 88 -12.58 -22.23 4.99
C GLY A 88 -11.26 -22.99 5.21
N TYR A 89 -10.84 -23.81 4.25
CA TYR A 89 -9.57 -24.53 4.29
C TYR A 89 -8.34 -23.62 4.31
N ARG A 90 -8.47 -22.36 3.89
CA ARG A 90 -7.40 -21.35 3.87
C ARG A 90 -7.34 -20.51 5.14
N ALA A 91 -8.44 -20.42 5.88
CA ALA A 91 -8.60 -19.47 7.00
C ALA A 91 -7.48 -19.59 8.04
N ALA A 92 -7.16 -20.82 8.49
CA ALA A 92 -6.12 -21.05 9.49
C ALA A 92 -4.72 -20.62 9.00
N TRP A 93 -4.42 -20.85 7.72
CA TRP A 93 -3.16 -20.40 7.12
C TRP A 93 -3.12 -18.88 7.03
N SER A 94 -4.18 -18.25 6.50
CA SER A 94 -4.29 -16.80 6.37
C SER A 94 -4.13 -16.07 7.71
N GLN A 95 -4.88 -16.50 8.73
CA GLN A 95 -4.79 -15.93 10.09
C GLN A 95 -3.37 -16.07 10.65
N LYS A 96 -2.75 -17.24 10.51
CA LYS A 96 -1.40 -17.48 11.00
C LYS A 96 -0.37 -16.59 10.30
N GLN A 97 -0.41 -16.50 8.97
CA GLN A 97 0.57 -15.70 8.23
C GLN A 97 0.38 -14.19 8.45
N CYS A 98 -0.87 -13.71 8.47
CA CYS A 98 -1.20 -12.31 8.69
C CYS A 98 -0.95 -11.84 10.13
N SER A 99 -0.84 -12.77 11.09
CA SER A 99 -0.54 -12.43 12.50
C SER A 99 0.77 -11.67 12.71
N ILE A 100 1.66 -11.64 11.72
CA ILE A 100 2.84 -10.78 11.76
C ILE A 100 2.48 -9.30 11.95
N ILE A 101 1.35 -8.84 11.39
CA ILE A 101 0.89 -7.44 11.48
C ILE A 101 0.63 -7.05 12.94
N THR A 102 0.11 -7.97 13.75
CA THR A 102 -0.21 -7.76 15.17
C THR A 102 0.88 -8.30 16.11
N SER A 103 1.96 -8.86 15.58
CA SER A 103 3.05 -9.43 16.39
C SER A 103 4.04 -8.38 16.87
N THR A 104 5.00 -8.82 17.69
CA THR A 104 6.10 -7.98 18.18
C THR A 104 6.96 -7.37 17.06
N THR A 105 6.98 -7.97 15.86
CA THR A 105 7.69 -7.43 14.70
C THR A 105 7.26 -6.01 14.37
N PHE A 106 5.98 -5.69 14.53
CA PHE A 106 5.40 -4.38 14.22
C PHE A 106 5.06 -3.55 15.48
N GLN A 107 5.53 -3.98 16.66
CA GLN A 107 5.13 -3.37 17.94
C GLN A 107 5.39 -1.87 18.02
N SER A 108 6.50 -1.38 17.46
CA SER A 108 6.83 0.05 17.46
C SER A 108 5.89 0.89 16.59
N CYS A 109 5.14 0.27 15.69
CA CYS A 109 4.16 0.93 14.83
C CYS A 109 2.73 0.87 15.38
N HIS A 110 2.38 -0.11 16.22
CA HIS A 110 1.01 -0.32 16.73
C HIS A 110 0.40 0.91 17.41
N SER A 111 1.23 1.78 18.01
CA SER A 111 0.78 3.02 18.64
C SER A 111 0.54 4.18 17.67
N GLN A 112 1.06 4.07 16.44
CA GLN A 112 1.01 5.11 15.42
C GLN A 112 -0.02 4.79 14.32
N VAL A 113 -0.18 3.50 13.99
CA VAL A 113 -1.12 3.01 12.99
C VAL A 113 -1.85 1.81 13.58
N ASP A 114 -3.19 1.82 13.52
CA ASP A 114 -4.01 0.70 13.99
C ASP A 114 -3.79 -0.54 13.10
N PRO A 115 -3.31 -1.67 13.64
CA PRO A 115 -3.08 -2.88 12.87
C PRO A 115 -4.38 -3.61 12.46
N GLY A 116 -5.51 -3.36 13.13
CA GLY A 116 -6.76 -4.13 12.98
C GLY A 116 -7.25 -4.22 11.53
N PRO A 117 -7.52 -3.08 10.86
CA PRO A 117 -7.97 -3.07 9.47
C PRO A 117 -6.98 -3.74 8.50
N TYR A 118 -5.68 -3.60 8.72
CA TYR A 118 -4.65 -4.22 7.88
C TYR A 118 -4.58 -5.73 8.07
N TYR A 119 -4.74 -6.22 9.31
CA TYR A 119 -4.84 -7.65 9.61
C TYR A 119 -6.07 -8.27 8.94
N ASP A 120 -7.23 -7.63 9.09
CA ASP A 120 -8.49 -8.12 8.50
C ASP A 120 -8.42 -8.16 6.97
N SER A 121 -7.88 -7.11 6.35
CA SER A 121 -7.63 -7.09 4.90
C SER A 121 -6.66 -8.20 4.47
N CYS A 122 -5.54 -8.37 5.18
CA CYS A 122 -4.57 -9.43 4.88
C CYS A 122 -5.20 -10.82 4.92
N VAL A 123 -6.01 -11.11 5.94
CA VAL A 123 -6.69 -12.39 6.11
C VAL A 123 -7.69 -12.62 4.97
N ARG A 124 -8.52 -11.62 4.65
CA ARG A 124 -9.48 -11.68 3.54
C ARG A 124 -8.81 -11.92 2.20
N ASP A 125 -7.76 -11.16 1.88
CA ASP A 125 -7.02 -11.28 0.62
C ASP A 125 -6.35 -12.66 0.50
N SER A 126 -5.73 -13.13 1.59
CA SER A 126 -5.06 -14.44 1.64
C SER A 126 -6.04 -15.62 1.49
N CYS A 127 -7.28 -15.48 1.99
CA CYS A 127 -8.35 -16.45 1.77
C CYS A 127 -8.92 -16.39 0.35
N ALA A 128 -8.95 -15.21 -0.27
CA ALA A 128 -9.46 -15.02 -1.62
C ALA A 128 -8.48 -15.43 -2.73
N CYS A 129 -7.18 -15.42 -2.47
CA CYS A 129 -6.17 -15.88 -3.42
C CYS A 129 -6.07 -17.41 -3.39
N ASP A 130 -6.98 -18.08 -4.09
CA ASP A 130 -7.14 -19.54 -4.15
C ASP A 130 -6.70 -20.19 -5.47
N ASN A 131 -6.35 -19.37 -6.48
CA ASN A 131 -5.94 -19.82 -7.81
C ASN A 131 -4.41 -19.80 -8.01
N GLY A 132 -3.64 -19.78 -6.92
CA GLY A 132 -2.18 -19.61 -6.90
C GLY A 132 -1.76 -18.14 -6.75
N GLY A 133 -0.53 -17.92 -6.28
CA GLY A 133 -0.04 -16.57 -5.94
C GLY A 133 -0.31 -16.14 -4.49
N ASP A 134 -0.67 -17.07 -3.61
CA ASP A 134 -1.05 -16.83 -2.22
C ASP A 134 0.00 -16.01 -1.44
N CYS A 135 1.28 -16.32 -1.67
CA CYS A 135 2.39 -15.58 -1.09
C CYS A 135 2.44 -14.13 -1.58
N GLU A 136 2.05 -13.85 -2.82
CA GLU A 136 2.04 -12.50 -3.38
C GLU A 136 0.95 -11.63 -2.75
N CYS A 137 -0.24 -12.17 -2.51
CA CYS A 137 -1.33 -11.47 -1.82
C CYS A 137 -0.94 -11.14 -0.37
N LEU A 138 -0.44 -12.13 0.36
CA LEU A 138 0.08 -11.95 1.72
C LEU A 138 1.16 -10.87 1.77
N CYS A 139 2.18 -10.97 0.92
CA CYS A 139 3.30 -10.02 0.96
C CYS A 139 2.88 -8.60 0.56
N THR A 140 1.91 -8.46 -0.34
CA THR A 140 1.35 -7.15 -0.72
C THR A 140 0.60 -6.52 0.45
N ALA A 141 -0.24 -7.30 1.14
CA ALA A 141 -1.00 -6.82 2.30
C ALA A 141 -0.08 -6.40 3.48
N VAL A 142 0.91 -7.22 3.83
CA VAL A 142 1.88 -6.89 4.89
C VAL A 142 2.74 -5.69 4.51
N ALA A 143 3.16 -5.57 3.23
CA ALA A 143 3.90 -4.41 2.74
C ALA A 143 3.08 -3.11 2.81
N ALA A 144 1.76 -3.16 2.61
CA ALA A 144 0.89 -2.00 2.76
C ALA A 144 0.91 -1.46 4.21
N TYR A 145 0.89 -2.35 5.20
CA TYR A 145 1.02 -1.95 6.60
C TYR A 145 2.41 -1.42 6.93
N ALA A 146 3.48 -2.08 6.46
CA ALA A 146 4.85 -1.59 6.61
C ALA A 146 5.05 -0.20 5.99
N LYS A 147 4.41 0.08 4.84
CA LYS A 147 4.41 1.40 4.24
C LYS A 147 3.70 2.44 5.10
N ALA A 148 2.53 2.12 5.65
CA ALA A 148 1.80 3.01 6.56
C ALA A 148 2.65 3.32 7.82
N CYS A 149 3.29 2.31 8.39
CA CYS A 149 4.24 2.47 9.49
C CYS A 149 5.39 3.41 9.13
N ASN A 150 6.00 3.22 7.94
CA ASN A 150 7.08 4.09 7.49
C ASN A 150 6.64 5.55 7.35
N GLN A 151 5.44 5.78 6.83
CA GLN A 151 4.85 7.12 6.72
C GLN A 151 4.56 7.76 8.09
N ALA A 152 4.25 6.95 9.10
CA ALA A 152 4.09 7.38 10.48
C ALA A 152 5.42 7.47 11.25
N GLY A 153 6.56 7.29 10.58
CA GLY A 153 7.90 7.40 11.17
C GLY A 153 8.42 6.13 11.86
N ALA A 154 7.72 5.00 11.74
CA ALA A 154 8.13 3.71 12.27
C ALA A 154 8.71 2.83 11.15
N CYS A 155 10.04 2.76 11.07
CA CYS A 155 10.74 1.92 10.10
C CYS A 155 10.80 0.45 10.56
N ILE A 156 10.09 -0.45 9.87
CA ILE A 156 9.98 -1.87 10.25
C ILE A 156 10.69 -2.79 9.24
N LYS A 157 11.69 -3.55 9.69
CA LYS A 157 12.30 -4.63 8.90
C LYS A 157 11.57 -5.95 9.15
N TRP A 158 10.57 -6.23 8.32
CA TRP A 158 9.66 -7.37 8.51
C TRP A 158 9.97 -8.60 7.61
N ARG A 159 10.61 -8.39 6.46
CA ARG A 159 10.96 -9.47 5.52
C ARG A 159 12.08 -10.35 6.04
N THR A 160 11.98 -11.65 5.77
CA THR A 160 12.99 -12.67 6.10
C THR A 160 13.18 -13.62 4.92
N PRO A 161 14.23 -14.47 4.91
CA PRO A 161 14.39 -15.49 3.87
C PRO A 161 13.18 -16.42 3.71
N ASN A 162 12.42 -16.64 4.78
CA ASN A 162 11.25 -17.53 4.80
C ASN A 162 9.91 -16.78 4.66
N LEU A 163 9.92 -15.45 4.75
CA LEU A 163 8.71 -14.64 4.67
C LEU A 163 8.95 -13.44 3.75
N CYS A 164 8.33 -13.50 2.58
CA CYS A 164 8.36 -12.43 1.59
C CYS A 164 9.79 -11.98 1.23
N PRO A 165 10.70 -12.90 0.86
CA PRO A 165 12.09 -12.55 0.59
C PRO A 165 12.23 -11.58 -0.58
N VAL A 166 13.27 -10.75 -0.54
CA VAL A 166 13.66 -9.84 -1.62
C VAL A 166 15.09 -10.18 -2.03
N PHE A 167 15.30 -10.37 -3.33
CA PHE A 167 16.58 -10.84 -3.87
C PHE A 167 17.40 -9.67 -4.42
N CYS A 168 17.99 -8.87 -3.51
CA CYS A 168 18.75 -7.67 -3.87
C CYS A 168 20.07 -7.98 -4.56
N ASP A 169 20.74 -9.05 -4.15
CA ASP A 169 22.07 -9.39 -4.63
C ASP A 169 22.09 -9.79 -6.11
N TYR A 170 20.92 -10.10 -6.68
CA TYR A 170 20.73 -10.31 -8.10
C TYR A 170 21.27 -9.15 -8.95
N TYR A 171 21.20 -7.93 -8.44
CA TYR A 171 21.64 -6.73 -9.15
C TYR A 171 23.13 -6.43 -8.99
N ASN A 172 23.83 -7.15 -8.10
CA ASN A 172 25.26 -6.97 -7.92
C ASN A 172 26.05 -7.63 -9.05
N SER A 173 27.13 -6.98 -9.48
CA SER A 173 28.15 -7.62 -10.31
C SER A 173 28.87 -8.72 -9.52
N PRO A 174 29.48 -9.73 -10.16
CA PRO A 174 30.23 -10.76 -9.44
C PRO A 174 31.30 -10.15 -8.52
N GLY A 175 31.22 -10.46 -7.22
CA GLY A 175 32.10 -9.89 -6.18
C GLY A 175 31.75 -8.48 -5.72
N GLY A 176 30.72 -7.85 -6.30
CA GLY A 176 30.19 -6.55 -5.90
C GLY A 176 29.16 -6.65 -4.78
N CYS A 177 28.96 -5.56 -4.05
CA CYS A 177 27.99 -5.43 -2.97
C CYS A 177 27.45 -4.00 -2.90
N GLU A 178 26.89 -3.51 -4.00
CA GLU A 178 26.38 -2.14 -4.11
C GLU A 178 24.88 -2.07 -3.82
N TRP A 179 24.13 -3.08 -4.24
CA TRP A 179 22.68 -3.16 -4.11
C TRP A 179 22.29 -3.82 -2.79
N HIS A 180 21.52 -3.09 -1.98
CA HIS A 180 21.08 -3.55 -0.68
C HIS A 180 19.58 -3.36 -0.48
N TYR A 181 18.99 -4.26 0.32
CA TYR A 181 17.62 -4.09 0.80
C TYR A 181 17.56 -2.95 1.83
N LYS A 182 16.73 -1.95 1.55
CA LYS A 182 16.38 -0.89 2.49
C LYS A 182 14.89 -1.02 2.85
N PRO A 183 14.54 -1.50 4.06
CA PRO A 183 13.15 -1.78 4.44
C PRO A 183 12.24 -0.56 4.43
N CYS A 184 12.83 0.63 4.52
CA CYS A 184 12.12 1.88 4.65
C CYS A 184 12.53 2.85 3.56
N GLY A 185 13.26 2.38 2.54
CA GLY A 185 13.89 3.22 1.53
C GLY A 185 15.09 3.99 2.05
N ALA A 186 15.48 5.01 1.31
CA ALA A 186 16.52 5.94 1.70
C ALA A 186 16.08 7.36 1.32
N ASN A 187 16.59 8.31 2.10
CA ASN A 187 16.43 9.74 1.83
C ASN A 187 16.79 10.08 0.39
N CYS A 188 16.23 11.18 -0.10
CA CYS A 188 16.42 11.65 -1.47
C CYS A 188 17.87 11.53 -1.97
N MET A 189 18.06 10.73 -3.01
CA MET A 189 19.37 10.48 -3.60
C MET A 189 19.59 11.31 -4.87
N LYS A 190 20.83 11.75 -5.06
CA LYS A 190 21.28 12.28 -6.35
C LYS A 190 21.32 11.15 -7.36
N THR A 191 20.75 11.38 -8.53
CA THR A 191 20.78 10.43 -9.65
C THR A 191 21.00 11.22 -10.95
N CYS A 192 21.31 10.54 -12.05
CA CYS A 192 21.41 11.21 -13.35
C CYS A 192 20.11 11.91 -13.76
N ARG A 193 18.94 11.42 -13.30
CA ARG A 193 17.63 12.07 -13.53
C ARG A 193 17.28 13.14 -12.50
N ASN A 194 17.94 13.15 -11.34
CA ASN A 194 17.81 14.14 -10.28
C ASN A 194 19.20 14.58 -9.78
N PRO A 195 19.95 15.37 -10.57
CA PRO A 195 21.33 15.72 -10.24
C PRO A 195 21.42 16.67 -9.04
N SER A 196 20.38 17.49 -8.79
CA SER A 196 20.33 18.37 -7.62
C SER A 196 20.13 17.60 -6.32
N GLY A 197 19.52 16.41 -6.37
CA GLY A 197 19.14 15.67 -5.17
C GLY A 197 17.96 16.31 -4.44
N ASN A 198 17.13 17.07 -5.15
CA ASN A 198 15.90 17.64 -4.61
C ASN A 198 14.73 16.73 -4.98
N CYS A 199 14.13 16.08 -3.99
CA CYS A 199 12.94 15.24 -4.19
C CYS A 199 11.69 15.98 -3.73
N SER A 200 10.55 15.65 -4.35
CA SER A 200 9.27 16.11 -3.86
C SER A 200 9.03 15.57 -2.45
N VAL A 201 8.61 16.45 -1.53
CA VAL A 201 8.17 16.07 -0.18
C VAL A 201 6.96 15.14 -0.18
N LEU A 202 6.26 15.04 -1.33
CA LEU A 202 5.14 14.11 -1.52
C LEU A 202 5.61 12.66 -1.77
N ILE A 203 6.89 12.45 -2.03
CA ILE A 203 7.47 11.11 -2.19
C ILE A 203 8.17 10.78 -0.87
N THR A 204 7.49 10.00 -0.02
CA THR A 204 8.10 9.44 1.19
C THR A 204 9.09 8.33 0.83
N ASP A 205 9.98 7.97 1.74
CA ASP A 205 10.89 6.86 1.51
C ASP A 205 10.12 5.55 1.27
N LEU A 206 10.57 4.79 0.27
CA LEU A 206 9.88 3.59 -0.22
C LEU A 206 10.79 2.39 -0.08
N GLU A 207 10.25 1.32 0.49
CA GLU A 207 10.90 0.02 0.62
C GLU A 207 11.50 -0.45 -0.72
N GLY A 208 12.71 -1.01 -0.68
CA GLY A 208 13.22 -1.84 -1.77
C GLY A 208 14.73 -1.87 -1.90
N THR A 209 15.19 -2.30 -3.07
CA THR A 209 16.60 -2.43 -3.43
C THR A 209 17.16 -1.09 -3.88
N LEU A 210 18.22 -0.61 -3.22
CA LEU A 210 18.88 0.64 -3.54
C LEU A 210 20.40 0.41 -3.66
N ALA A 211 21.02 1.03 -4.67
CA ALA A 211 22.45 0.99 -4.87
C ALA A 211 23.14 2.12 -4.07
N PHE A 212 24.21 1.77 -3.36
CA PHE A 212 25.10 2.73 -2.72
C PHE A 212 26.53 2.43 -3.15
N SER A 213 27.20 3.42 -3.73
CA SER A 213 28.64 3.43 -3.85
C SER A 213 29.21 3.77 -2.46
N MET A 214 30.05 2.89 -1.89
CA MET A 214 30.90 3.25 -0.75
C MET A 214 31.90 4.33 -1.12
#